data_AF-K8P6B5-F1
#
_entry.id   AF-K8P6B5-F1
#
_cell.length_a   1.000
_cell.length_b   1.000
_cell.length_c   1.000
_cell.angle_alpha   90.00
_cell.angle_beta   90.00
_cell.angle_gamma   90.00
#
_symmetry.space_group_name_H-M   'P 1'
#
loop_
_entity.id
_entity.type
_entity.pdbx_description
1 polymer ?
#
loop_
_entity_poly.entity_id
_entity_poly.type
_entity_poly.pdbx_seq_one_letter_code
_entity_poly.pdbx_strand_id
1 'polypeptide(L)' 'MPVKDHICPKCGKPLKLMLPPGGEGPRTYQCIHCDRPDPIKSPQLKKLIKGLLHEPKK' A
#
# COMPACT_ATOMS: atom_id res chain seq x y z
N MET A 1 9.54 5.21 -27.65
CA MET A 1 10.42 5.06 -26.47
C MET A 1 10.28 3.63 -25.96
N PRO A 2 11.35 2.84 -25.83
CA PRO A 2 11.23 1.43 -25.45
C PRO A 2 10.83 1.33 -23.97
N VAL A 3 9.66 0.74 -23.72
CA VAL A 3 9.03 0.55 -22.41
C VAL A 3 9.66 -0.66 -21.73
N LYS A 4 10.90 -0.55 -21.21
CA LYS A 4 11.58 -1.71 -20.62
C LYS A 4 11.38 -1.92 -19.13
N ASP A 5 11.06 -0.92 -18.30
CA ASP A 5 11.24 -1.11 -16.85
C ASP A 5 10.09 -0.57 -15.97
N HIS A 6 8.83 -0.80 -16.34
CA HIS A 6 7.72 -0.60 -15.41
C HIS A 6 7.48 -1.85 -14.55
N ILE A 7 8.55 -2.49 -14.06
CA ILE A 7 8.47 -3.64 -13.16
C ILE A 7 9.03 -3.22 -11.81
N CYS A 8 8.31 -3.54 -10.74
CA CYS A 8 8.74 -3.24 -9.39
C CYS A 8 9.97 -4.08 -9.01
N PRO A 9 11.09 -3.47 -8.59
CA PRO A 9 12.30 -4.23 -8.21
C PRO A 9 12.11 -5.04 -6.92
N LYS A 10 11.08 -4.73 -6.12
CA LYS A 10 10.79 -5.41 -4.85
C LYS A 10 9.98 -6.70 -5.02
N CYS A 11 9.07 -6.73 -6.01
CA CYS A 11 8.11 -7.85 -6.15
C CYS A 11 7.89 -8.35 -7.58
N GLY A 12 8.59 -7.80 -8.57
CA GLY A 12 8.49 -8.23 -9.97
C GLY A 12 7.16 -7.91 -10.66
N LYS A 13 6.25 -7.17 -10.00
CA LYS A 13 4.94 -6.82 -10.56
C LYS A 13 4.99 -5.52 -11.36
N PRO A 14 4.11 -5.34 -12.36
CA PRO A 14 4.02 -4.08 -13.09
C PRO A 14 3.72 -2.89 -12.18
N LEU A 15 4.46 -1.80 -12.37
CA LEU A 15 4.18 -0.50 -11.81
C LEU A 15 2.95 0.09 -12.50
N LYS A 16 2.18 0.88 -11.76
CA LYS A 16 1.03 1.61 -12.29
C LYS A 16 1.29 3.10 -12.14
N LEU A 17 0.80 3.88 -13.10
CA LEU A 17 0.84 5.33 -13.02
C LEU A 17 -0.19 5.78 -11.97
N MET A 18 0.28 6.19 -10.79
CA MET A 18 -0.55 6.53 -9.64
C MET A 18 -0.24 7.94 -9.15
N LEU A 19 -1.22 8.59 -8.52
CA LEU A 19 -0.94 9.80 -7.76
C LEU A 19 0.04 9.47 -6.62
N PRO A 20 0.85 10.42 -6.14
CA PRO A 20 1.63 10.24 -4.93
C PRO A 20 0.72 10.06 -3.69
N PRO A 21 1.23 9.47 -2.60
CA PRO A 21 0.54 9.48 -1.31
C PRO A 21 0.18 10.92 -0.92
N GLY A 22 -1.05 11.16 -0.47
CA GLY A 22 -1.56 12.52 -0.19
C GLY A 22 -2.23 13.23 -1.37
N GLY A 23 -2.01 12.77 -2.61
CA GLY A 23 -2.73 13.26 -3.80
C GLY A 23 -2.16 14.53 -4.44
N GLU A 24 -1.11 15.12 -3.88
CA GLU A 24 -0.49 16.34 -4.38
C GLU A 24 0.66 16.05 -5.38
N GLY A 25 0.58 16.59 -6.58
CA GLY A 25 1.64 16.50 -7.59
C GLY A 25 1.37 15.51 -8.75
N PRO A 26 2.31 15.40 -9.70
CA PRO A 26 2.14 14.59 -10.90
C PRO A 26 2.08 13.09 -10.58
N ARG A 27 1.39 12.33 -11.44
CA ARG A 27 1.39 10.87 -11.31
C ARG A 27 2.78 10.30 -11.59
N THR A 28 3.18 9.29 -10.81
CA THR A 28 4.45 8.57 -10.95
C THR A 28 4.18 7.08 -11.03
N TYR A 29 5.11 6.33 -11.64
CA TYR A 29 5.03 4.87 -11.65
C TYR A 29 5.33 4.32 -10.26
N GLN A 30 4.33 3.74 -9.63
CA GLN A 30 4.40 3.20 -8.27
C GLN A 30 3.91 1.75 -8.22
N CYS A 31 4.41 0.99 -7.26
CA CYS A 31 3.94 -0.35 -7.01
C CYS A 31 2.82 -0.34 -5.98
N ILE A 32 1.60 -0.67 -6.41
CA ILE A 32 0.45 -0.74 -5.50
C ILE A 32 0.67 -1.72 -4.34
N HIS A 33 1.43 -2.78 -4.53
CA HIS A 33 1.62 -3.80 -3.50
C HIS A 33 2.69 -3.42 -2.48
N CYS A 34 3.74 -2.71 -2.89
CA CYS A 34 4.87 -2.38 -2.02
C CYS A 34 4.74 -0.97 -1.43
N ASP A 35 4.27 -0.01 -2.22
CA ASP A 35 4.25 1.40 -1.82
C ASP A 35 2.88 1.80 -1.23
N ARG A 36 1.83 1.02 -1.51
CA ARG A 36 0.46 1.25 -0.99
C ARG A 36 -0.13 -0.04 -0.39
N PRO A 37 0.52 -0.65 0.61
CA PRO A 37 -0.03 -1.82 1.26
C PRO A 37 -1.42 -1.51 1.83
N ASP A 38 -2.34 -2.47 1.67
CA ASP A 38 -3.69 -2.37 2.19
C ASP A 38 -3.66 -2.12 3.71
N PRO A 39 -4.19 -0.97 4.20
CA PRO A 39 -4.17 -0.63 5.62
C PRO A 39 -4.80 -1.71 6.50
N ILE A 40 -5.84 -2.40 6.02
CA ILE A 40 -6.53 -3.49 6.75
C ILE A 40 -5.59 -4.68 6.98
N LYS A 41 -4.63 -4.88 6.08
CA LYS A 41 -3.63 -5.95 6.22
C LYS A 41 -2.49 -5.57 7.17
N SER A 42 -2.42 -4.33 7.65
CA SER A 42 -1.40 -3.87 8.59
C SER A 42 -1.45 -4.68 9.90
N PRO A 43 -0.33 -5.26 10.36
CA PRO A 43 -0.26 -5.96 11.64
C PRO A 43 -0.65 -5.08 12.83
N GLN A 44 -0.32 -3.79 12.77
CA GLN A 44 -0.67 -2.82 13.81
C GLN A 44 -2.18 -2.60 13.87
N LEU A 45 -2.82 -2.40 12.71
CA LEU A 45 -4.27 -2.22 12.65
C LEU A 45 -5.01 -3.48 13.11
N LYS A 46 -4.50 -4.68 12.76
CA LYS A 46 -5.06 -5.95 13.28
C LYS A 46 -4.98 -6.05 14.80
N LYS A 47 -3.86 -5.64 15.42
CA LYS A 47 -3.71 -5.61 16.88
C LYS A 47 -4.68 -4.61 17.51
N LEU A 48 -4.81 -3.42 16.92
CA LEU A 48 -5.76 -2.39 17.38
C LEU A 48 -7.20 -2.90 17.31
N ILE A 49 -7.63 -3.44 16.16
CA ILE A 49 -8.96 -4.02 15.98
C ILE A 49 -9.21 -5.12 17.00
N LYS A 50 -8.24 -6.01 17.24
CA LYS A 50 -8.36 -7.05 18.26
C LYS A 50 -8.55 -6.45 19.66
N GLY A 51 -7.83 -5.39 20.01
CA GLY A 51 -8.01 -4.69 21.29
C GLY A 51 -9.36 -4.00 21.43
N LEU A 52 -9.90 -3.44 20.34
CA LEU A 52 -11.21 -2.80 20.30
C LEU A 52 -12.37 -3.79 20.35
N LEU A 53 -12.22 -4.97 19.75
CA LEU A 53 -13.25 -6.02 19.71
C LEU A 53 -13.42 -6.73 21.05
N HIS A 54 -12.40 -6.71 21.91
CA HIS A 54 -12.54 -7.18 23.28
C HIS A 54 -13.05 -6.03 24.15
N GLU A 55 -14.37 -5.87 24.23
CA GLU A 55 -14.98 -5.09 25.32
C GLU A 55 -14.42 -5.60 26.66
N PRO A 56 -14.04 -4.71 27.60
CA PRO A 56 -13.73 -5.15 28.94
C PRO A 56 -15.00 -5.78 29.50
N LYS A 57 -14.99 -7.11 29.70
CA LYS A 57 -16.06 -7.79 30.43
C LYS A 57 -16.08 -7.18 31.83
N LYS A 58 -17.10 -6.38 32.11
CA LYS A 58 -17.39 -5.84 33.44
C LYS A 58 -17.91 -6.95 34.34
#